data_AF-A0A3C0JPT3-F1
#
_entry.id   AF-A0A3C0JPT3-F1
#
_cell.length_a   1.000
_cell.length_b   1.000
_cell.length_c   1.000
_cell.angle_alpha   90.00
_cell.angle_beta   90.00
_cell.angle_gamma   90.00
#
_symmetry.space_group_name_H-M   'P 1'
#
loop_
_entity.id
_entity.type
_entity.pdbx_description
1 polymer ?
#
loop_
_entity_poly.entity_id
_entity_poly.type
_entity_poly.pdbx_seq_one_letter_code
_entity_poly.pdbx_strand_id
1 'polypeptide(L)'
;MATILEDYIAKHPGSSSRYDESTTLFPGGVTHDTRYALPFPLFMTHGIGPRKWDVDGNEYIDYVSGHGALLLGHSRPEIAEAVAAQILRGTHLGASTDEELRWARAIKVLIPSIEKLRFHSSGTEATLMAMRLARAYTGKEKVIKLQDHFHGWHDYAMAGSDRAAPGIPAASWGSMIIVPPGDLNAVEDALNKDSDVAALILEPTGAHYGQLPFDT
;
A
#
# COMPACT_ATOMS: atom_id res chain seq x y z
N MET A 1 -30.40 4.24 26.85
CA MET A 1 -29.10 4.70 26.32
C MET A 1 -29.06 4.23 24.88
N ALA A 2 -28.67 5.09 23.95
CA ALA A 2 -28.45 4.65 22.57
C ALA A 2 -27.29 3.66 22.52
N THR A 3 -27.38 2.69 21.62
CA THR A 3 -26.29 1.76 21.31
C THR A 3 -25.17 2.49 20.56
N ILE A 4 -23.97 1.91 20.54
CA ILE A 4 -22.84 2.45 19.77
C ILE A 4 -23.22 2.65 18.29
N LEU A 5 -24.01 1.73 17.73
CA LEU A 5 -24.45 1.79 16.34
C LEU A 5 -25.46 2.92 16.11
N GLU A 6 -26.44 3.10 17.00
CA GLU A 6 -27.41 4.19 16.92
C GLU A 6 -26.72 5.55 17.06
N ASP A 7 -25.77 5.67 17.99
CA ASP A 7 -24.96 6.89 18.16
C ASP A 7 -24.08 7.15 16.94
N TYR A 8 -23.51 6.12 16.33
CA TYR A 8 -22.76 6.24 15.08
C TYR A 8 -23.66 6.74 13.96
N ILE A 9 -24.83 6.14 13.74
CA ILE A 9 -25.73 6.57 12.66
C ILE A 9 -26.20 8.02 12.88
N ALA A 10 -26.57 8.36 14.12
CA ALA A 10 -27.08 9.69 14.46
C ALA A 10 -26.03 10.81 14.28
N LYS A 11 -24.75 10.53 14.51
CA LYS A 11 -23.67 11.52 14.39
C LYS A 11 -23.18 11.74 12.96
N HIS A 12 -23.49 10.84 12.04
CA HIS A 12 -22.90 10.84 10.70
C HIS A 12 -23.95 10.81 9.55
N PRO A 13 -25.02 11.62 9.59
CA PRO A 13 -26.09 11.58 8.58
C PRO A 13 -25.60 11.94 7.16
N GLY A 14 -24.65 12.86 7.04
CA GLY A 14 -24.06 13.27 5.77
C GLY A 14 -23.14 12.21 5.18
N SER A 15 -22.46 11.42 6.01
CA SER A 15 -21.72 10.23 5.57
C SER A 15 -22.66 9.12 5.09
N SER A 16 -23.75 8.87 5.82
CA SER A 16 -24.78 7.90 5.41
C SER A 16 -25.34 8.22 4.03
N SER A 17 -25.78 9.47 3.81
CA SER A 17 -26.36 9.89 2.53
C SER A 17 -25.38 9.76 1.36
N ARG A 18 -24.09 10.03 1.58
CA ARG A 18 -23.05 9.85 0.55
C ARG A 18 -22.74 8.39 0.29
N TYR A 19 -22.82 7.55 1.32
CA TYR A 19 -22.68 6.11 1.12
C TYR A 19 -23.81 5.57 0.24
N ASP A 20 -25.05 5.96 0.52
CA ASP A 20 -26.20 5.58 -0.32
C ASP A 20 -25.98 5.95 -1.79
N GLU A 21 -25.53 7.18 -2.06
CA GLU A 21 -25.14 7.60 -3.41
C GLU A 21 -23.98 6.75 -3.97
N SER A 22 -22.92 6.58 -3.19
CA SER A 22 -21.71 5.87 -3.63
C SER A 22 -21.96 4.41 -3.99
N THR A 23 -22.92 3.74 -3.35
CA THR A 23 -23.28 2.34 -3.69
C THR A 23 -23.90 2.21 -5.07
N THR A 24 -24.43 3.30 -5.64
CA THR A 24 -24.90 3.34 -7.03
C THR A 24 -23.76 3.51 -8.03
N LEU A 25 -22.58 3.97 -7.56
CA LEU A 25 -21.43 4.31 -8.39
C LEU A 25 -20.31 3.27 -8.30
N PHE A 26 -20.08 2.70 -7.11
CA PHE A 26 -18.94 1.84 -6.79
C PHE A 26 -19.40 0.54 -6.13
N PRO A 27 -18.79 -0.61 -6.49
CA PRO A 27 -19.01 -1.86 -5.75
C PRO A 27 -18.71 -1.65 -4.26
N GLY A 28 -19.68 -1.99 -3.40
CA GLY A 28 -19.56 -1.78 -1.95
C GLY A 28 -19.44 -0.31 -1.53
N GLY A 29 -19.78 0.65 -2.40
CA GLY A 29 -19.74 2.09 -2.11
C GLY A 29 -18.34 2.68 -1.90
N VAL A 30 -17.27 1.96 -2.24
CA VAL A 30 -15.88 2.41 -2.03
C VAL A 30 -14.98 2.10 -3.22
N THR A 31 -13.91 2.88 -3.37
CA THR A 31 -12.87 2.67 -4.40
C THR A 31 -11.57 2.10 -3.84
N HIS A 32 -11.59 1.68 -2.57
CA HIS A 32 -10.46 1.07 -1.88
C HIS A 32 -10.99 0.21 -0.74
N ASP A 33 -10.72 -1.10 -0.78
CA ASP A 33 -11.36 -2.08 0.12
C ASP A 33 -11.18 -1.77 1.61
N THR A 34 -10.04 -1.20 2.01
CA THR A 34 -9.79 -0.83 3.42
C THR A 34 -10.69 0.31 3.93
N ARG A 35 -11.43 0.99 3.04
CA ARG A 35 -12.38 2.03 3.41
C ARG A 35 -13.78 1.47 3.65
N TYR A 36 -14.05 0.23 3.26
CA TYR A 36 -15.36 -0.39 3.47
C TYR A 36 -15.65 -0.53 4.96
N ALA A 37 -16.85 -0.12 5.38
CA ALA A 37 -17.32 -0.26 6.75
C ALA A 37 -18.85 -0.37 6.78
N LEU A 38 -19.37 -1.09 7.76
CA LEU A 38 -20.80 -1.16 8.05
C LEU A 38 -21.13 -0.35 9.30
N PRO A 39 -22.29 0.35 9.35
CA PRO A 39 -23.34 0.38 8.33
C PRO A 39 -22.97 1.19 7.08
N PHE A 40 -22.04 2.12 7.20
CA PHE A 40 -21.47 2.93 6.12
C PHE A 40 -20.08 3.44 6.54
N PRO A 41 -19.21 3.85 5.59
CA PRO A 41 -17.94 4.49 5.90
C PRO A 41 -18.11 6.00 6.15
N LEU A 42 -17.14 6.59 6.85
CA LEU A 42 -17.07 8.05 7.03
C LEU A 42 -16.55 8.73 5.76
N PHE A 43 -17.19 9.83 5.37
CA PHE A 43 -16.71 10.68 4.28
C PHE A 43 -15.94 11.85 4.85
N MET A 44 -14.65 11.94 4.54
CA MET A 44 -13.76 12.99 5.03
C MET A 44 -13.79 14.22 4.11
N THR A 45 -13.73 15.43 4.69
CA THR A 45 -13.67 16.68 3.93
C THR A 45 -12.26 17.25 3.88
N HIS A 46 -11.57 17.30 5.02
CA HIS A 46 -10.24 17.90 5.12
C HIS A 46 -9.46 17.37 6.31
N GLY A 47 -8.16 17.65 6.33
CA GLY A 47 -7.27 17.37 7.46
C GLY A 47 -6.20 18.43 7.61
N ILE A 48 -5.79 18.67 8.85
CA ILE A 48 -4.76 19.65 9.23
C ILE A 48 -3.97 19.05 10.40
N GLY A 49 -2.64 18.96 10.24
CA GLY A 49 -1.76 18.36 11.22
C GLY A 49 -2.19 16.93 11.56
N PRO A 50 -2.39 16.58 12.84
CA PRO A 50 -2.78 15.22 13.25
C PRO A 50 -4.29 14.98 13.21
N ARG A 51 -5.09 15.90 12.66
CA ARG A 51 -6.56 15.85 12.74
C ARG A 51 -7.21 15.82 11.35
N LYS A 52 -8.40 15.25 11.29
CA LYS A 52 -9.27 15.24 10.12
C LYS A 52 -10.73 15.42 10.50
N TRP A 53 -11.51 15.94 9.57
CA TRP A 53 -12.94 16.20 9.74
C TRP A 53 -13.74 15.45 8.69
N ASP A 54 -14.90 14.93 9.10
CA ASP A 54 -15.86 14.36 8.17
C ASP A 54 -16.75 15.44 7.52
N VAL A 55 -17.74 14.98 6.75
CA VAL A 55 -18.75 15.82 6.09
C VAL A 55 -19.81 16.37 7.03
N ASP A 56 -19.89 15.83 8.25
CA ASP A 56 -20.82 16.21 9.30
C ASP A 56 -20.18 17.21 10.30
N GLY A 57 -18.89 17.50 10.11
CA GLY A 57 -18.11 18.42 10.93
C GLY A 57 -17.50 17.79 12.18
N ASN A 58 -17.59 16.46 12.33
CA ASN A 58 -16.96 15.74 13.43
C ASN A 58 -15.45 15.74 13.25
N GLU A 59 -14.73 15.99 14.34
CA GLU A 59 -13.27 16.03 14.37
C GLU A 59 -12.68 14.75 14.93
N TYR A 60 -11.64 14.23 14.28
CA TYR A 60 -10.93 13.02 14.69
C TYR A 60 -9.43 13.27 14.81
N ILE A 61 -8.80 12.63 15.79
CA ILE A 61 -7.35 12.44 15.81
C ILE A 61 -7.04 11.28 14.85
N ASP A 62 -6.20 11.53 13.84
CA ASP A 62 -5.90 10.56 12.80
C ASP A 62 -4.69 9.69 13.17
N TYR A 63 -4.95 8.43 13.50
CA TYR A 63 -3.92 7.42 13.72
C TYR A 63 -3.64 6.56 12.48
N VAL A 64 -4.43 6.71 11.41
CA VAL A 64 -4.22 5.94 10.16
C VAL A 64 -3.23 6.64 9.25
N SER A 65 -3.24 7.98 9.22
CA SER A 65 -2.23 8.85 8.58
C SER A 65 -1.83 8.39 7.17
N GLY A 66 -2.82 8.15 6.32
CA GLY A 66 -2.61 7.70 4.93
C GLY A 66 -1.98 6.30 4.83
N HIS A 67 -2.26 5.41 5.79
CA HIS A 67 -1.61 4.11 5.93
C HIS A 67 -0.09 4.24 6.13
N GLY A 68 0.33 5.25 6.90
CA GLY A 68 1.73 5.58 7.18
C GLY A 68 2.38 6.56 6.18
N ALA A 69 1.76 6.82 5.02
CA ALA A 69 2.32 7.71 4.02
C ALA A 69 2.39 9.19 4.48
N LEU A 70 1.48 9.61 5.35
CA LEU A 70 1.41 10.98 5.87
C LEU A 70 2.15 11.08 7.22
N LEU A 71 3.42 10.67 7.24
CA LEU A 71 4.26 10.71 8.44
C LEU A 71 4.31 12.11 9.09
N LEU A 72 4.21 13.16 8.27
CA LEU A 72 4.25 14.55 8.72
C LEU A 72 2.86 15.18 8.94
N GLY A 73 1.79 14.37 8.94
CA GLY A 73 0.41 14.81 9.09
C GLY A 73 -0.19 15.44 7.84
N HIS A 74 -1.42 15.92 7.98
CA HIS A 74 -2.19 16.53 6.90
C HIS A 74 -1.81 17.99 6.66
N SER A 75 -1.79 18.40 5.39
CA SER A 75 -1.68 19.81 4.98
C SER A 75 -0.50 20.56 5.61
N ARG A 76 0.65 19.89 5.74
CA ARG A 76 1.88 20.54 6.22
C ARG A 76 2.25 21.71 5.30
N PRO A 77 2.38 22.95 5.82
CA PRO A 77 2.55 24.14 4.98
C PRO A 77 3.73 24.04 4.00
N GLU A 78 4.88 23.54 4.45
CA GLU A 78 6.07 23.45 3.61
C GLU A 78 5.89 22.47 2.43
N ILE A 79 5.09 21.40 2.61
CA ILE A 79 4.75 20.46 1.54
C ILE A 79 3.72 21.11 0.59
N ALA A 80 2.68 21.72 1.15
CA ALA A 80 1.62 22.34 0.36
C ALA A 80 2.16 23.46 -0.54
N GLU A 81 3.03 24.32 0.00
CA GLU A 81 3.68 25.40 -0.74
C GLU A 81 4.59 24.87 -1.85
N ALA A 82 5.40 23.84 -1.57
CA ALA A 82 6.27 23.23 -2.58
C ALA A 82 5.48 22.61 -3.73
N VAL A 83 4.38 21.90 -3.42
CA VAL A 83 3.49 21.31 -4.42
C VAL A 83 2.78 22.40 -5.23
N ALA A 84 2.23 23.44 -4.57
CA ALA A 84 1.56 24.54 -5.25
C ALA A 84 2.50 25.29 -6.20
N ALA A 85 3.74 25.55 -5.78
CA ALA A 85 4.76 26.16 -6.63
C ALA A 85 5.09 25.29 -7.85
N GLN A 86 5.17 23.96 -7.68
CA GLN A 86 5.44 23.05 -8.80
C GLN A 86 4.26 22.95 -9.78
N ILE A 87 3.01 22.99 -9.30
CA ILE A 87 1.82 22.97 -10.15
C ILE A 87 1.84 24.14 -11.15
N LEU A 88 2.25 25.33 -10.72
CA LEU A 88 2.37 26.51 -11.59
C LEU A 88 3.45 26.35 -12.68
N ARG A 89 4.41 25.43 -12.50
CA ARG A 89 5.44 25.08 -13.49
C ARG A 89 5.03 23.92 -14.39
N GLY A 90 3.94 23.23 -14.06
CA GLY A 90 3.45 22.01 -14.72
C GLY A 90 3.78 20.74 -13.93
N THR A 91 2.91 19.74 -14.06
CA THR A 91 2.97 18.46 -13.34
C THR A 91 3.45 17.28 -14.18
N HIS A 92 3.40 17.41 -15.52
CA HIS A 92 3.88 16.38 -16.44
C HIS A 92 4.41 17.03 -17.72
N LEU A 93 5.72 17.23 -17.78
CA LEU A 93 6.36 17.98 -18.88
C LEU A 93 6.74 17.10 -20.09
N GLY A 94 6.49 15.79 -20.04
CA GLY A 94 6.86 14.86 -21.12
C GLY A 94 8.38 14.72 -21.29
N ALA A 95 9.17 15.10 -20.28
CA ALA A 95 10.62 15.07 -20.26
C ALA A 95 11.14 14.97 -18.82
N SER A 96 12.43 14.65 -18.68
CA SER A 96 13.15 14.64 -17.39
C SER A 96 13.19 16.02 -16.74
N THR A 97 13.30 16.04 -15.41
CA THR A 97 13.38 17.28 -14.61
C THR A 97 14.46 17.18 -13.53
N ASP A 98 14.97 18.31 -13.05
CA ASP A 98 15.93 18.32 -11.94
C ASP A 98 15.35 17.74 -10.64
N GLU A 99 14.02 17.74 -10.48
CA GLU A 99 13.36 17.24 -9.28
C GLU A 99 13.52 15.73 -9.12
N GLU A 100 13.48 14.96 -10.21
CA GLU A 100 13.72 13.50 -10.15
C GLU A 100 15.17 13.19 -9.75
N LEU A 101 16.13 14.01 -10.19
CA LEU A 101 17.53 13.88 -9.80
C LEU A 101 17.75 14.24 -8.33
N ARG A 102 17.11 15.32 -7.84
CA ARG A 102 17.17 15.74 -6.44
C ARG A 102 16.59 14.65 -5.53
N TRP A 103 15.41 14.12 -5.88
CA TRP A 103 14.77 13.08 -5.09
C TRP A 103 15.57 11.79 -5.09
N ALA A 104 16.11 11.37 -6.25
CA ALA A 104 16.94 10.17 -6.33
C ALA A 104 18.19 10.26 -5.45
N ARG A 105 18.86 11.43 -5.42
CA ARG A 105 19.99 11.67 -4.52
C ARG A 105 19.60 11.56 -3.05
N ALA A 106 18.46 12.13 -2.65
CA ALA A 106 17.98 12.05 -1.27
C ALA A 106 17.71 10.60 -0.85
N ILE A 107 17.08 9.79 -1.70
CA ILE A 107 16.83 8.36 -1.43
C ILE A 107 18.15 7.60 -1.25
N LYS A 108 19.14 7.83 -2.11
CA LYS A 108 20.44 7.15 -2.01
C LYS A 108 21.21 7.49 -0.73
N VAL A 109 21.02 8.69 -0.17
CA VAL A 109 21.57 9.05 1.14
C VAL A 109 20.90 8.25 2.25
N LEU A 110 19.57 8.05 2.16
CA LEU A 110 18.80 7.30 3.16
C LEU A 110 19.00 5.79 3.08
N ILE A 111 19.23 5.25 1.88
CA ILE A 111 19.36 3.80 1.64
C ILE A 111 20.64 3.56 0.82
N PRO A 112 21.81 3.44 1.49
CA PRO A 112 23.10 3.37 0.80
C PRO A 112 23.29 2.14 -0.11
N SER A 113 22.52 1.07 0.09
CA SER A 113 22.55 -0.12 -0.78
C SER A 113 21.96 0.11 -2.17
N ILE A 114 21.26 1.24 -2.40
CA ILE A 114 20.69 1.57 -3.71
C ILE A 114 21.76 2.18 -4.62
N GLU A 115 22.23 1.40 -5.60
CA GLU A 115 23.14 1.90 -6.65
C GLU A 115 22.42 2.72 -7.71
N LYS A 116 21.27 2.22 -8.20
CA LYS A 116 20.37 2.86 -9.18
C LYS A 116 18.92 2.65 -8.74
N LEU A 117 18.05 3.58 -9.10
CA LEU A 117 16.61 3.50 -8.79
C LEU A 117 15.76 3.99 -9.96
N ARG A 118 14.48 3.61 -9.94
CA ARG A 118 13.45 4.10 -10.85
C ARG A 118 12.16 4.34 -10.07
N PHE A 119 11.53 5.49 -10.29
CA PHE A 119 10.26 5.84 -9.66
C PHE A 119 9.09 5.12 -10.32
N HIS A 120 8.06 4.86 -9.51
CA HIS A 120 6.78 4.28 -9.90
C HIS A 120 5.66 5.06 -9.22
N SER A 121 4.43 4.93 -9.71
CA SER A 121 3.28 5.69 -9.21
C SER A 121 2.69 5.09 -7.93
N SER A 122 3.06 3.86 -7.58
CA SER A 122 2.56 3.17 -6.38
C SER A 122 3.56 2.14 -5.84
N GLY A 123 3.32 1.70 -4.60
CA GLY A 123 4.03 0.56 -4.00
C GLY A 123 3.77 -0.75 -4.75
N THR A 124 2.53 -0.98 -5.22
CA THR A 124 2.15 -2.14 -6.04
C THR A 124 2.96 -2.21 -7.34
N GLU A 125 3.17 -1.07 -8.01
CA GLU A 125 4.01 -1.04 -9.22
C GLU A 125 5.48 -1.30 -8.89
N ALA A 126 5.98 -0.76 -7.78
CA ALA A 126 7.37 -0.94 -7.37
C ALA A 126 7.70 -2.42 -7.09
N THR A 127 6.85 -3.13 -6.36
CA THR A 127 7.02 -4.56 -6.05
C THR A 127 6.85 -5.44 -7.28
N LEU A 128 5.86 -5.14 -8.15
CA LEU A 128 5.69 -5.80 -9.44
C LEU A 128 6.96 -5.70 -10.29
N MET A 129 7.52 -4.49 -10.38
CA MET A 129 8.72 -4.25 -11.17
C MET A 129 9.98 -4.85 -10.54
N ALA A 130 10.08 -4.89 -9.20
CA ALA A 130 11.16 -5.58 -8.51
C ALA A 130 11.18 -7.08 -8.83
N MET A 131 10.02 -7.76 -8.76
CA MET A 131 9.90 -9.17 -9.14
C MET A 131 10.24 -9.41 -10.61
N ARG A 132 9.76 -8.54 -11.52
CA ARG A 132 10.09 -8.62 -12.95
C ARG A 132 11.59 -8.45 -13.21
N LEU A 133 12.24 -7.50 -12.54
CA LEU A 133 13.68 -7.27 -12.70
C LEU A 133 14.51 -8.44 -12.14
N ALA A 134 14.12 -9.02 -11.00
CA ALA A 134 14.79 -10.20 -10.45
C ALA A 134 14.75 -11.39 -11.43
N ARG A 135 13.58 -11.66 -12.02
CA ARG A 135 13.42 -12.69 -13.06
C ARG A 135 14.27 -12.39 -14.29
N ALA A 136 14.22 -11.16 -14.80
CA ALA A 136 14.99 -10.75 -15.97
C ALA A 136 16.52 -10.84 -15.76
N TYR A 137 17.00 -10.53 -14.54
CA TYR A 137 18.41 -10.58 -14.21
C TYR A 137 18.92 -12.01 -14.04
N THR A 138 18.17 -12.86 -13.34
CA THR A 138 18.59 -14.23 -13.03
C THR A 138 18.26 -15.24 -14.13
N GLY A 139 17.32 -14.92 -15.01
CA GLY A 139 16.77 -15.86 -16.00
C GLY A 139 15.83 -16.91 -15.41
N LYS A 140 15.43 -16.75 -14.14
CA LYS A 140 14.62 -17.70 -13.38
C LYS A 140 13.18 -17.22 -13.21
N GLU A 141 12.24 -18.13 -12.96
CA GLU A 141 10.81 -17.79 -12.94
C GLU A 141 10.24 -17.55 -11.54
N LYS A 142 10.71 -18.27 -10.51
CA LYS A 142 10.01 -18.30 -9.22
C LYS A 142 10.46 -17.24 -8.24
N VAL A 143 9.53 -16.76 -7.42
CA VAL A 143 9.82 -15.82 -6.32
C VAL A 143 9.29 -16.40 -5.02
N ILE A 144 10.13 -16.41 -3.99
CA ILE A 144 9.71 -16.74 -2.62
C ILE A 144 9.03 -15.51 -2.01
N LYS A 145 7.87 -15.72 -1.40
CA LYS A 145 7.15 -14.72 -0.62
C LYS A 145 6.77 -15.34 0.74
N LEU A 146 6.85 -14.53 1.79
CA LEU A 146 6.40 -14.96 3.12
C LEU A 146 4.87 -14.85 3.20
N GLN A 147 4.22 -15.84 3.82
CA GLN A 147 2.77 -15.87 4.02
C GLN A 147 2.29 -14.57 4.71
N ASP A 148 1.16 -14.02 4.24
CA ASP A 148 0.49 -12.79 4.69
C ASP A 148 1.24 -11.47 4.50
N HIS A 149 2.51 -11.48 4.11
CA HIS A 149 3.21 -10.26 3.73
C HIS A 149 2.51 -9.55 2.56
N PHE A 150 2.25 -8.26 2.69
CA PHE A 150 1.53 -7.45 1.73
C PHE A 150 2.47 -6.66 0.82
N HIS A 151 2.46 -7.02 -0.46
CA HIS A 151 3.29 -6.39 -1.48
C HIS A 151 2.45 -5.71 -2.58
N GLY A 152 1.24 -5.28 -2.23
CA GLY A 152 0.26 -4.76 -3.18
C GLY A 152 -0.70 -5.85 -3.68
N TRP A 153 -1.56 -5.46 -4.61
CA TRP A 153 -2.69 -6.28 -5.07
C TRP A 153 -2.49 -6.92 -6.45
N HIS A 154 -1.30 -6.78 -7.05
CA HIS A 154 -0.99 -7.43 -8.34
C HIS A 154 -0.92 -8.96 -8.19
N ASP A 155 -1.11 -9.68 -9.30
CA ASP A 155 -1.29 -11.14 -9.33
C ASP A 155 -0.29 -11.94 -8.46
N TYR A 156 0.99 -11.64 -8.59
CA TYR A 156 2.05 -12.32 -7.83
C TYR A 156 2.00 -12.04 -6.32
N ALA A 157 1.67 -10.80 -5.91
CA ALA A 157 1.66 -10.40 -4.51
C ALA A 157 0.48 -11.01 -3.74
N MET A 158 -0.61 -11.35 -4.43
CA MET A 158 -1.78 -11.99 -3.83
C MET A 158 -1.54 -13.46 -3.45
N ALA A 159 -0.48 -14.10 -3.96
CA ALA A 159 -0.14 -15.46 -3.55
C ALA A 159 0.19 -15.52 -2.05
N GLY A 160 -0.43 -16.45 -1.31
CA GLY A 160 -0.25 -16.54 0.14
C GLY A 160 -0.80 -15.33 0.90
N SER A 161 -1.87 -14.69 0.40
CA SER A 161 -2.71 -13.77 1.18
C SER A 161 -3.98 -14.49 1.64
N ASP A 162 -4.51 -14.10 2.79
CA ASP A 162 -5.82 -14.49 3.30
C ASP A 162 -7.01 -13.95 2.46
N ARG A 163 -6.75 -13.01 1.53
CA ARG A 163 -7.78 -12.39 0.69
C ARG A 163 -8.10 -13.22 -0.54
N ALA A 164 -9.39 -13.34 -0.84
CA ALA A 164 -9.83 -13.94 -2.10
C ALA A 164 -9.35 -13.12 -3.30
N ALA A 165 -8.70 -13.78 -4.25
CA ALA A 165 -8.19 -13.15 -5.47
C ALA A 165 -8.67 -13.92 -6.72
N PRO A 166 -10.00 -13.98 -6.96
CA PRO A 166 -10.53 -14.65 -8.13
C PRO A 166 -10.04 -13.98 -9.41
N GLY A 167 -9.78 -14.78 -10.45
CA GLY A 167 -9.33 -14.29 -11.76
C GLY A 167 -7.82 -14.29 -11.99
N ILE A 168 -7.01 -14.58 -10.97
CA ILE A 168 -5.56 -14.77 -11.17
C ILE A 168 -5.31 -16.12 -11.85
N PRO A 169 -4.54 -16.17 -12.95
CA PRO A 169 -4.18 -17.44 -13.60
C PRO A 169 -3.34 -18.34 -12.70
N ALA A 170 -3.57 -19.65 -12.78
CA ALA A 170 -2.81 -20.65 -12.03
C ALA A 170 -1.29 -20.56 -12.30
N ALA A 171 -0.88 -20.15 -13.51
CA ALA A 171 0.52 -19.93 -13.84
C ALA A 171 1.16 -18.81 -13.01
N SER A 172 0.43 -17.72 -12.74
CA SER A 172 0.91 -16.64 -11.88
C SER A 172 1.15 -17.16 -10.46
N TRP A 173 0.25 -17.96 -9.91
CA TRP A 173 0.42 -18.59 -8.59
C TRP A 173 1.53 -19.64 -8.57
N GLY A 174 1.65 -20.46 -9.62
CA GLY A 174 2.72 -21.45 -9.75
C GLY A 174 4.13 -20.84 -9.84
N SER A 175 4.22 -19.55 -10.18
CA SER A 175 5.47 -18.78 -10.16
C SER A 175 5.85 -18.23 -8.77
N MET A 176 5.06 -18.52 -7.74
CA MET A 176 5.27 -18.06 -6.37
C MET A 176 5.46 -19.25 -5.43
N ILE A 177 6.47 -19.18 -4.57
CA ILE A 177 6.70 -20.14 -3.49
C ILE A 177 6.36 -19.44 -2.19
N ILE A 178 5.39 -19.99 -1.45
CA ILE A 178 4.95 -19.41 -0.18
C ILE A 178 5.57 -20.19 0.96
N VAL A 179 6.22 -19.47 1.87
CA VAL A 179 6.83 -20.02 3.07
C VAL A 179 6.26 -19.33 4.32
N PRO A 180 6.19 -20.03 5.47
CA PRO A 180 5.79 -19.40 6.73
C PRO A 180 6.75 -18.26 7.12
N PRO A 181 6.26 -17.15 7.70
CA PRO A 181 7.14 -16.12 8.25
C PRO A 181 7.96 -16.68 9.41
N GLY A 182 9.22 -16.26 9.52
CA GLY A 182 10.12 -16.68 10.62
C GLY A 182 10.80 -18.05 10.43
N ASP A 183 10.35 -18.88 9.49
CA ASP A 183 10.92 -20.22 9.28
C ASP A 183 12.09 -20.20 8.29
N LEU A 184 13.31 -20.05 8.82
CA LEU A 184 14.54 -20.11 8.02
C LEU A 184 14.76 -21.47 7.35
N ASN A 185 14.39 -22.57 7.99
CA ASN A 185 14.54 -23.91 7.41
C ASN A 185 13.65 -24.08 6.19
N ALA A 186 12.41 -23.56 6.24
CA ALA A 186 11.51 -23.58 5.08
C ALA A 186 12.08 -22.77 3.90
N VAL A 187 12.74 -21.64 4.16
CA VAL A 187 13.43 -20.86 3.11
C VAL A 187 14.61 -21.65 2.53
N GLU A 188 15.47 -22.24 3.38
CA GLU A 188 16.61 -23.06 2.93
C GLU A 188 16.14 -24.26 2.10
N ASP A 189 15.10 -24.95 2.56
CA ASP A 189 14.49 -26.06 1.85
C ASP A 189 13.95 -25.65 0.48
N ALA A 190 13.27 -24.50 0.38
CA ALA A 190 12.75 -24.00 -0.88
C ALA A 190 13.87 -23.70 -1.88
N LEU A 191 14.96 -23.08 -1.42
CA LEU A 191 16.14 -22.77 -2.24
C LEU A 191 16.92 -24.03 -2.67
N ASN A 192 17.00 -25.05 -1.81
CA ASN A 192 17.69 -26.30 -2.10
C ASN A 192 16.89 -27.21 -3.06
N LYS A 193 15.56 -27.22 -2.94
CA LYS A 193 14.67 -28.05 -3.77
C LYS A 193 14.48 -27.48 -5.17
N ASP A 194 14.61 -26.15 -5.33
CA ASP A 194 14.32 -25.48 -6.58
C ASP A 194 15.40 -24.47 -6.97
N SER A 195 16.20 -24.83 -7.97
CA SER A 195 17.21 -23.93 -8.52
C SER A 195 16.63 -22.74 -9.30
N ASP A 196 15.34 -22.74 -9.63
CA ASP A 196 14.62 -21.72 -10.42
C ASP A 196 14.07 -20.56 -9.57
N VAL A 197 14.63 -20.32 -8.38
CA VAL A 197 14.29 -19.16 -7.55
C VAL A 197 15.09 -17.92 -7.96
N ALA A 198 14.38 -16.89 -8.43
CA ALA A 198 14.91 -15.59 -8.84
C ALA A 198 15.16 -14.64 -7.66
N ALA A 199 14.27 -14.63 -6.66
CA ALA A 199 14.35 -13.73 -5.51
C ALA A 199 13.48 -14.22 -4.34
N LEU A 200 13.71 -13.61 -3.18
CA LEU A 200 12.81 -13.61 -2.02
C LEU A 200 12.37 -12.16 -1.76
N ILE A 201 11.08 -11.95 -1.49
CA ILE A 201 10.53 -10.66 -1.07
C ILE A 201 9.91 -10.76 0.34
N LEU A 202 10.12 -9.74 1.17
CA LEU A 202 9.59 -9.67 2.53
C LEU A 202 9.28 -8.23 2.97
N GLU A 203 8.55 -8.12 4.09
CA GLU A 203 8.34 -6.89 4.85
C GLU A 203 9.23 -7.00 6.10
N PRO A 204 10.13 -6.04 6.36
CA PRO A 204 11.21 -6.23 7.34
C PRO A 204 10.74 -6.24 8.79
N THR A 205 9.56 -5.68 9.08
CA THR A 205 8.95 -5.69 10.42
C THR A 205 8.01 -6.88 10.65
N GLY A 206 7.81 -7.73 9.63
CA GLY A 206 6.69 -8.66 9.55
C GLY A 206 5.48 -8.02 8.84
N ALA A 207 4.48 -8.84 8.51
CA ALA A 207 3.35 -8.44 7.67
C ALA A 207 2.57 -7.26 8.26
N HIS A 208 2.11 -6.38 7.37
CA HIS A 208 1.32 -5.19 7.71
C HIS A 208 2.00 -4.28 8.73
N TYR A 209 3.29 -4.00 8.52
CA TYR A 209 4.09 -3.18 9.44
C TYR A 209 4.15 -3.75 10.87
N GLY A 210 4.28 -5.09 10.97
CA GLY A 210 4.47 -5.80 12.24
C GLY A 210 3.19 -6.07 13.03
N GLN A 211 2.01 -6.03 12.39
CA GLN A 211 0.81 -6.61 13.00
C GLN A 211 0.97 -8.13 13.18
N LEU A 212 1.67 -8.75 12.24
CA LEU A 212 2.17 -10.12 12.35
C LEU A 212 3.71 -10.03 12.28
N PRO A 213 4.41 -9.89 13.41
CA PRO A 213 5.87 -9.85 13.43
C PRO A 213 6.44 -11.22 13.03
N PHE A 214 7.74 -11.27 12.76
CA PHE A 214 8.44 -12.55 12.65
C PHE A 214 8.34 -13.30 13.99
N ASP A 215 7.88 -14.55 13.97
CA ASP A 215 8.00 -15.44 15.11
C ASP A 215 9.51 -15.69 15.36
N THR A 216 10.00 -15.23 16.51
CA THR A 216 11.40 -15.43 16.96
C THR A 216 11.59 -16.78 17.61
#